data_AF-A0A929X2R5-F1
#
_entry.id   AF-A0A929X2R5-F1
#
_cell.length_a   1.000
_cell.length_b   1.000
_cell.length_c   1.000
_cell.angle_alpha   90.00
_cell.angle_beta   90.00
_cell.angle_gamma   90.00
#
_symmetry.space_group_name_H-M   'P 1'
#
loop_
_entity.id
_entity.type
_entity.pdbx_description
1 polymer ?
#
loop_
_entity_poly.entity_id
_entity_poly.type
_entity_poly.pdbx_seq_one_letter_code
_entity_poly.pdbx_strand_id
1 'polypeptide(L)'
;MKGKKPQKELIRFMIKPQYYQFLGLVVNKDTDIDDVTNDGKVHQTIKNNVFTTTITDEKEIDGMKIKEKSKISIELKEGTRLIWIDGKGYVLPEYQVISVAEAKNDLEAIEDIQGTDYKDENYKFNKDDLGE
;
A
#
# COMPACT_ATOMS: atom_id res chain seq x y z
N MET A 1 35.31 -36.07 7.14
CA MET A 1 34.50 -34.85 6.90
C MET A 1 34.62 -34.49 5.42
N LYS A 2 33.55 -34.53 4.62
CA LYS A 2 33.57 -34.07 3.22
C LYS A 2 33.68 -32.53 3.23
N GLY A 3 34.75 -32.00 2.66
CA GLY A 3 34.97 -30.55 2.57
C GLY A 3 33.84 -29.87 1.78
N LYS A 4 33.30 -28.78 2.33
CA LYS A 4 32.32 -27.94 1.62
C LYS A 4 32.98 -27.40 0.36
N LYS A 5 32.33 -27.56 -0.81
CA LYS A 5 32.81 -26.96 -2.05
C LYS A 5 32.80 -25.43 -1.92
N PRO A 6 33.82 -24.71 -2.42
CA PRO A 6 33.78 -23.25 -2.45
C PRO A 6 32.58 -22.82 -3.29
N GLN A 7 31.68 -22.05 -2.68
CA GLN A 7 30.49 -21.52 -3.32
C GLN A 7 30.94 -20.32 -4.16
N LYS A 8 30.59 -20.28 -5.46
CA LYS A 8 30.77 -19.05 -6.27
C LYS A 8 29.99 -17.92 -5.61
N GLU A 9 30.48 -16.70 -5.84
CA GLU A 9 29.92 -15.41 -5.40
C GLU A 9 28.38 -15.45 -5.33
N LEU A 10 27.85 -15.16 -4.14
CA LEU A 10 26.42 -15.26 -3.87
C LEU A 10 25.72 -13.98 -4.36
N ILE A 11 25.21 -14.02 -5.58
CA ILE A 11 24.33 -12.98 -6.11
C ILE A 11 22.96 -13.14 -5.46
N ARG A 12 22.49 -12.10 -4.78
CA ARG A 12 21.15 -12.05 -4.18
C ARG A 12 20.15 -11.68 -5.27
N PHE A 13 19.17 -12.55 -5.50
CA PHE A 13 18.05 -12.28 -6.39
C PHE A 13 16.86 -11.81 -5.55
N MET A 14 16.20 -10.75 -5.99
CA MET A 14 14.91 -10.33 -5.46
C MET A 14 13.80 -10.73 -6.43
N ILE A 15 12.68 -11.22 -5.92
CA ILE A 15 11.46 -11.33 -6.71
C ILE A 15 10.91 -9.92 -6.88
N LYS A 16 10.49 -9.56 -8.09
CA LYS A 16 9.90 -8.25 -8.38
C LYS A 16 8.79 -7.94 -7.37
N PRO A 17 8.84 -6.80 -6.67
CA PRO A 17 7.78 -6.43 -5.74
C PRO A 17 6.48 -6.25 -6.52
N GLN A 18 5.37 -6.70 -5.93
CA GLN A 18 4.04 -6.36 -6.45
C GLN A 18 3.64 -5.00 -5.91
N TYR A 19 3.83 -3.95 -6.72
CA TYR A 19 3.36 -2.60 -6.41
C TYR A 19 2.01 -2.36 -7.08
N TYR A 20 0.93 -2.42 -6.29
CA TYR A 20 -0.38 -1.91 -6.72
C TYR A 20 -0.50 -0.44 -6.34
N GLN A 21 -0.90 0.40 -7.30
CA GLN A 21 -1.14 1.81 -7.06
C GLN A 21 -2.61 2.04 -6.73
N PHE A 22 -2.85 2.76 -5.64
CA PHE A 22 -4.18 3.22 -5.26
C PHE A 22 -4.16 4.74 -5.16
N LEU A 23 -5.27 5.38 -5.53
CA LEU A 23 -5.50 6.76 -5.13
C LEU A 23 -5.80 6.77 -3.63
N GLY A 24 -5.50 7.86 -2.95
CA GLY A 24 -5.68 7.96 -1.52
C GLY A 24 -5.27 9.29 -0.95
N LEU A 25 -5.45 9.43 0.36
CA LEU A 25 -5.11 10.65 1.10
C LEU A 25 -4.49 10.32 2.45
N VAL A 26 -3.79 11.30 3.00
CA VAL A 26 -3.26 11.28 4.36
C VAL A 26 -4.04 12.30 5.18
N VAL A 27 -4.70 11.83 6.24
CA VAL A 27 -5.54 12.66 7.10
C VAL A 27 -4.68 13.64 7.89
N ASN A 28 -5.06 14.91 7.86
CA ASN A 28 -4.51 16.00 8.67
C ASN A 28 -5.66 16.88 9.19
N LYS A 29 -5.35 17.87 10.04
CA LYS A 29 -6.35 18.74 10.67
C LYS A 29 -7.26 19.47 9.69
N ASP A 30 -6.75 19.74 8.50
CA ASP A 30 -7.42 20.52 7.47
C ASP A 30 -8.05 19.61 6.40
N THR A 31 -8.04 18.29 6.61
CA THR A 31 -8.67 17.34 5.69
C THR A 31 -10.18 17.44 5.81
N ASP A 32 -10.80 17.97 4.77
CA ASP A 32 -12.24 17.95 4.53
C ASP A 32 -12.49 17.19 3.24
N ILE A 33 -13.38 16.20 3.29
CA ILE A 33 -13.85 15.49 2.09
C ILE A 33 -15.38 15.47 2.10
N ASP A 34 -15.94 15.50 0.91
CA ASP A 34 -17.37 15.32 0.64
C ASP A 34 -17.49 14.63 -0.72
N ASP A 35 -17.21 13.33 -0.70
CA ASP A 35 -17.03 12.52 -1.91
C ASP A 35 -18.11 11.45 -2.02
N VAL A 36 -18.51 11.16 -3.25
CA VAL A 36 -19.52 10.14 -3.57
C VAL A 36 -18.95 9.19 -4.61
N THR A 37 -19.19 7.89 -4.45
CA THR A 37 -18.80 6.91 -5.47
C THR A 37 -19.52 7.16 -6.80
N ASN A 38 -18.94 6.72 -7.90
CA ASN A 38 -19.49 6.95 -9.25
C ASN A 38 -20.92 6.43 -9.42
N ASP A 39 -21.29 5.38 -8.69
CA ASP A 39 -22.63 4.78 -8.70
C ASP A 39 -23.61 5.47 -7.72
N GLY A 40 -23.16 6.47 -6.98
CA GLY A 40 -23.98 7.24 -6.03
C GLY A 40 -24.29 6.51 -4.73
N LYS A 41 -23.81 5.27 -4.53
CA LYS A 41 -24.25 4.42 -3.42
C LYS A 41 -23.55 4.72 -2.10
N VAL A 42 -22.30 5.18 -2.18
CA VAL A 42 -21.47 5.46 -1.01
C VAL A 42 -21.17 6.95 -0.97
N HIS A 43 -21.58 7.62 0.10
CA HIS A 43 -21.26 9.01 0.39
C HIS A 43 -20.38 9.10 1.62
N GLN A 44 -19.26 9.80 1.50
CA GLN A 44 -18.21 9.85 2.49
C GLN A 44 -17.81 11.28 2.81
N THR A 45 -17.67 11.55 4.12
CA THR A 45 -17.26 12.86 4.61
C THR A 45 -16.17 12.71 5.68
N ILE A 46 -15.23 13.66 5.72
CA ILE A 46 -14.29 13.82 6.84
C ILE A 46 -14.45 15.25 7.32
N LYS A 47 -14.86 15.44 8.58
CA LYS A 47 -14.89 16.76 9.22
C LYS A 47 -14.39 16.62 10.65
N ASN A 48 -13.46 17.48 11.05
CA ASN A 48 -12.84 17.44 12.39
C ASN A 48 -12.33 16.04 12.75
N ASN A 49 -11.61 15.39 11.82
CA ASN A 49 -11.10 14.01 11.95
C ASN A 49 -12.17 12.91 12.11
N VAL A 50 -13.46 13.22 11.98
CA VAL A 50 -14.53 12.22 11.98
C VAL A 50 -14.82 11.82 10.55
N PHE A 51 -14.49 10.58 10.21
CA PHE A 51 -14.80 9.97 8.93
C PHE A 51 -16.16 9.28 8.99
N THR A 52 -17.12 9.79 8.24
CA THR A 52 -18.47 9.24 8.14
C THR A 52 -18.68 8.63 6.76
N THR A 53 -19.11 7.37 6.73
CA THR A 53 -19.56 6.68 5.52
C THR A 53 -21.05 6.43 5.61
N THR A 54 -21.80 6.82 4.58
CA THR A 54 -23.22 6.53 4.41
C THR A 54 -23.40 5.68 3.16
N ILE A 55 -24.06 4.52 3.29
CA ILE A 55 -24.38 3.65 2.16
C ILE A 55 -25.88 3.66 1.96
N THR A 56 -26.30 3.86 0.71
CA THR A 56 -27.68 3.68 0.26
C THR A 56 -27.67 2.84 -1.00
N ASP A 57 -28.18 1.61 -0.92
CA ASP A 57 -28.26 0.68 -2.05
C ASP A 57 -29.64 0.06 -2.14
N GLU A 58 -30.12 -0.13 -3.37
CA GLU A 58 -31.32 -0.90 -3.67
C GLU A 58 -30.99 -1.91 -4.76
N LYS A 59 -31.27 -3.19 -4.50
CA LYS A 59 -31.02 -4.28 -5.45
C LYS A 59 -32.08 -5.36 -5.36
N GLU A 60 -32.26 -6.10 -6.43
CA GLU A 60 -33.13 -7.26 -6.49
C GLU A 60 -32.29 -8.53 -6.65
N ILE A 61 -32.52 -9.52 -5.79
CA ILE A 61 -31.86 -10.83 -5.83
C ILE A 61 -32.95 -11.89 -5.71
N ASP A 62 -33.05 -12.78 -6.69
CA ASP A 62 -34.05 -13.87 -6.73
C ASP A 62 -35.50 -13.38 -6.47
N GLY A 63 -35.87 -12.22 -7.04
CA GLY A 63 -37.19 -11.60 -6.86
C GLY A 63 -37.40 -10.90 -5.51
N MET A 64 -36.41 -10.93 -4.62
CA MET A 64 -36.43 -10.20 -3.34
C MET A 64 -35.83 -8.81 -3.50
N LYS A 65 -36.60 -7.78 -3.15
CA LYS A 65 -36.12 -6.40 -3.10
C LYS A 65 -35.37 -6.16 -1.79
N ILE A 66 -34.09 -5.85 -1.89
CA ILE A 66 -33.20 -5.52 -0.78
C ILE A 66 -32.95 -4.03 -0.81
N LYS A 67 -33.16 -3.37 0.34
CA LYS A 67 -32.81 -1.97 0.56
C LYS A 67 -31.81 -1.89 1.70
N GLU A 68 -30.64 -1.37 1.43
CA GLU A 68 -29.62 -1.10 2.43
C GLU A 68 -29.56 0.39 2.72
N LYS A 69 -29.56 0.72 4.02
CA LYS A 69 -29.18 2.03 4.52
C LYS A 69 -28.30 1.85 5.73
N SER A 70 -27.03 2.24 5.61
CA SER A 70 -26.07 2.15 6.71
C SER A 70 -25.32 3.46 6.89
N LYS A 71 -24.90 3.73 8.13
CA LYS A 71 -24.08 4.89 8.48
C LYS A 71 -23.05 4.47 9.52
N ILE A 72 -21.79 4.71 9.22
CA ILE A 72 -20.65 4.40 10.10
C ILE A 72 -19.88 5.69 10.33
N SER A 73 -19.36 5.88 11.54
CA SER A 73 -18.50 7.02 11.87
C SER A 73 -17.30 6.54 12.67
N ILE A 74 -16.12 7.01 12.26
CA ILE A 74 -14.83 6.58 12.80
C ILE A 74 -14.02 7.85 13.11
N GLU A 75 -13.47 7.94 14.32
CA GLU A 75 -12.50 8.98 14.65
C GLU A 75 -11.12 8.56 14.10
N LEU A 76 -10.59 9.36 13.19
CA LEU A 76 -9.28 9.14 12.58
C LEU A 76 -8.20 9.89 13.35
N LYS A 77 -6.99 9.32 13.34
CA LYS A 77 -5.79 10.01 13.83
C LYS A 77 -5.15 10.75 12.66
N GLU A 78 -4.49 11.87 12.95
CA GLU A 78 -3.62 12.50 11.96
C GLU A 78 -2.55 11.52 11.49
N GLY A 79 -2.22 11.56 10.20
CA GLY A 79 -1.32 10.63 9.54
C GLY A 79 -1.98 9.31 9.09
N THR A 80 -3.26 9.06 9.44
CA THR A 80 -4.00 7.91 8.90
C THR A 80 -4.07 7.99 7.38
N ARG A 81 -3.75 6.88 6.71
CA ARG A 81 -3.80 6.76 5.25
C ARG A 81 -5.08 6.04 4.84
N LEU A 82 -5.84 6.65 3.95
CA LEU A 82 -7.02 6.07 3.33
C LEU A 82 -6.74 5.82 1.85
N ILE A 83 -7.25 4.71 1.32
CA ILE A 83 -7.15 4.39 -0.11
C ILE A 83 -8.54 4.38 -0.74
N TRP A 84 -8.66 4.91 -1.95
CA TRP A 84 -9.90 4.89 -2.72
C TRP A 84 -10.00 3.57 -3.50
N ILE A 85 -11.12 2.88 -3.32
CA ILE A 85 -11.50 1.70 -4.09
C ILE A 85 -12.80 1.99 -4.82
N ASP A 86 -12.81 1.78 -6.13
CA ASP A 86 -14.00 2.01 -6.95
C ASP A 86 -15.20 1.19 -6.43
N GLY A 87 -16.37 1.85 -6.36
CA GLY A 87 -17.59 1.31 -5.76
C GLY A 87 -17.61 1.17 -4.23
N LYS A 88 -16.48 1.37 -3.53
CA LYS A 88 -16.41 1.35 -2.05
C LYS A 88 -16.05 2.71 -1.43
N GLY A 89 -15.44 3.60 -2.21
CA GLY A 89 -14.90 4.86 -1.72
C GLY A 89 -13.59 4.68 -0.95
N TYR A 90 -13.29 5.60 -0.03
CA TYR A 90 -12.16 5.51 0.87
C TYR A 90 -12.31 4.37 1.88
N VAL A 91 -11.27 3.57 2.04
CA VAL A 91 -11.19 2.51 3.03
C VAL A 91 -9.90 2.60 3.85
N LEU A 92 -9.97 2.08 5.07
CA LEU A 92 -8.79 1.78 5.88
C LEU A 92 -8.14 0.50 5.32
N PRO A 93 -6.89 0.57 4.83
CA PRO A 93 -6.22 -0.60 4.30
C PRO A 93 -5.88 -1.59 5.43
N GLU A 94 -6.07 -2.90 5.18
CA GLU A 94 -5.69 -3.98 6.10
C GLU A 94 -4.18 -4.21 6.15
N TYR A 95 -3.46 -3.74 5.11
CA TYR A 95 -2.02 -3.85 4.97
C TYR A 95 -1.34 -2.49 5.09
N GLN A 96 -0.06 -2.49 5.42
CA GLN A 96 0.74 -1.27 5.45
C GLN A 96 0.82 -0.67 4.03
N VAL A 97 0.37 0.58 3.90
CA VAL A 97 0.45 1.34 2.64
C VAL A 97 1.61 2.32 2.75
N ILE A 98 2.55 2.22 1.82
CA ILE A 98 3.70 3.12 1.67
C ILE A 98 3.52 3.99 0.43
N SER A 99 4.08 5.20 0.47
CA SER A 99 4.21 6.07 -0.70
C SER A 99 5.30 5.56 -1.63
N VAL A 100 5.30 6.03 -2.87
CA VAL A 100 6.35 5.70 -3.84
C VAL A 100 7.73 6.14 -3.36
N ALA A 101 7.83 7.27 -2.65
CA ALA A 101 9.09 7.76 -2.09
C ALA A 101 9.62 6.85 -0.98
N GLU A 102 8.74 6.40 -0.08
CA GLU A 102 9.12 5.43 0.96
C GLU A 102 9.58 4.10 0.34
N ALA A 103 8.89 3.62 -0.70
CA ALA A 103 9.31 2.41 -1.41
C ALA A 103 10.69 2.55 -2.07
N LYS A 104 11.04 3.73 -2.60
CA LYS A 104 12.38 3.98 -3.16
C LYS A 104 13.45 3.95 -2.08
N ASN A 105 13.21 4.63 -0.96
CA ASN A 105 14.15 4.66 0.17
C ASN A 105 14.41 3.25 0.69
N ASP A 106 13.38 2.41 0.81
CA ASP A 106 13.54 1.03 1.25
C ASP A 106 14.41 0.20 0.28
N LEU A 107 14.23 0.40 -1.03
CA LEU A 107 15.04 -0.29 -2.04
C LEU A 107 16.51 0.16 -2.02
N GLU A 108 16.77 1.47 -1.94
CA GLU A 108 18.12 2.02 -1.82
C GLU A 108 18.83 1.50 -0.56
N ALA A 109 18.11 1.46 0.57
CA ALA A 109 18.65 0.93 1.83
C ALA A 109 19.03 -0.56 1.74
N ILE A 110 18.32 -1.36 0.94
CA ILE A 110 18.65 -2.78 0.71
C ILE A 110 19.93 -2.92 -0.13
N GLU A 111 20.13 -2.07 -1.13
CA GLU A 111 21.36 -2.05 -1.94
C GLU A 111 22.59 -1.70 -1.09
N ASP A 112 22.42 -0.81 -0.10
CA ASP A 112 23.47 -0.39 0.84
C ASP A 112 23.82 -1.46 1.89
N ILE A 113 23.07 -2.55 1.99
CA ILE A 113 23.46 -3.72 2.80
C ILE A 113 24.64 -4.42 2.07
N GLN A 114 25.82 -3.82 2.16
CA GLN A 114 27.06 -4.54 1.94
C GLN A 114 27.10 -5.68 2.95
N GLY A 115 27.15 -6.92 2.47
CA GLY A 115 27.15 -8.09 3.33
C GLY A 115 28.25 -7.98 4.37
N THR A 116 27.90 -7.64 5.61
CA THR A 116 28.85 -7.43 6.71
C THR A 116 29.64 -8.70 7.06
N ASP A 117 29.29 -9.83 6.44
CA ASP A 117 29.93 -11.14 6.63
C ASP A 117 30.88 -11.56 5.48
N TYR A 118 31.03 -10.76 4.41
CA TYR A 118 32.00 -11.00 3.33
C TYR A 118 32.78 -9.73 3.01
N LYS A 119 33.97 -9.58 3.62
CA LYS A 119 34.98 -8.62 3.18
C LYS A 119 35.89 -9.31 2.18
N ASP A 120 35.67 -9.06 0.89
CA ASP A 120 36.74 -9.21 -0.10
C ASP A 120 37.24 -7.80 -0.45
N GLU A 121 38.45 -7.48 0.01
CA GLU A 121 39.08 -6.16 -0.16
C GLU A 121 39.39 -5.82 -1.63
N ASN A 122 39.23 -6.79 -2.53
CA ASN A 122 39.47 -6.63 -3.97
C ASN A 122 38.19 -6.50 -4.80
N TYR A 123 37.01 -6.58 -4.19
CA TYR A 123 35.76 -6.54 -4.94
C TYR A 123 35.37 -5.11 -5.33
N LYS A 124 35.26 -4.87 -6.64
CA LYS A 124 34.58 -3.70 -7.20
C LYS A 124 33.35 -4.19 -7.96
N PHE A 125 32.17 -3.83 -7.47
CA PHE A 125 30.91 -4.09 -8.15
C PHE A 125 30.96 -3.54 -9.58
N ASN A 126 30.81 -4.42 -10.58
CA ASN A 126 30.66 -4.02 -11.97
C ASN A 126 29.19 -4.06 -12.37
N LYS A 127 28.67 -2.93 -12.87
CA LYS A 127 27.28 -2.83 -13.36
C LYS A 127 27.02 -3.73 -14.58
N ASP A 128 28.05 -4.09 -15.33
CA ASP A 128 27.93 -4.98 -16.50
C ASP A 128 27.54 -6.42 -16.11
N ASP A 129 27.74 -6.81 -14.85
CA ASP A 129 27.36 -8.15 -14.34
C ASP A 129 25.84 -8.31 -14.20
N LEU A 130 25.07 -7.21 -14.32
CA LEU A 130 23.62 -7.24 -14.24
C LEU A 130 22.94 -7.74 -15.52
N GLY A 131 23.65 -7.75 -16.65
CA GLY A 131 23.12 -8.11 -17.96
C GLY A 131 22.02 -7.14 -18.43
N GLU A 132 22.28 -6.38 -19.49
CA GLU A 132 21.23 -5.61 -20.19
C GLU A 132 20.11 -6.52 -20.74
#